data_AF-E2ZCH0-F1
#
_entry.id   AF-E2ZCH0-F1
#
_cell.length_a   1.000
_cell.length_b   1.000
_cell.length_c   1.000
_cell.angle_alpha   90.00
_cell.angle_beta   90.00
_cell.angle_gamma   90.00
#
_symmetry.space_group_name_H-M   'P 1'
#
loop_
_entity.id
_entity.type
_entity.pdbx_description
1 polymer ?
#
loop_
_entity_poly.entity_id
_entity_poly.type
_entity_poly.pdbx_seq_one_letter_code
_entity_poly.pdbx_strand_id
1 'polypeptide(L)'
;MAGEHEFCWEEAVRRLGAEEKIPETLADKDLYTLSKAYVHALKKSSERKKYLVLSESLFLRLKEKGESRYIISVLADIYRQAWYDGETFGQYDRNDLARLAEKYYEKLCDFQANEYELYEYARLVYRRASFYIHDGSPADRYSLKQKAFYLYEKVMERYEEKENGRGFLRPYVRACYGFCRCALDLYGPLSILQKECLLLGYEPHMGVKNREIRRSVYERLERAIETIKHYEGLGNNFLPPEKMRDRRFIYEAPWDIYYMAGKIKEFALKSGISDREEVIRECIDLYRYVCDLDRDRRLHGMSVTGFTHMYDALIDFYLYAGKEKELVAFIDEFKPYISKRQRSLTTLRLHLKHGRTDLFDKEWSSDRCRQSGISKKRLEVLKLLRDLQDEKNLTIGLKKYKPFEQRVLYETVKKITASNDAVIEARKNIK
;
A
#
# COMPACT_ATOMS: atom_id res chain seq x y z
N MET A 1 6.80 46.68 15.93
CA MET A 1 6.28 45.48 15.25
C MET A 1 4.95 45.86 14.63
N ALA A 2 4.93 46.17 13.33
CA ALA A 2 3.70 46.46 12.62
C ALA A 2 2.95 45.13 12.43
N GLY A 3 1.69 45.09 12.85
CA GLY A 3 0.85 43.91 12.69
C GLY A 3 0.63 43.62 11.21
N GLU A 4 1.04 42.45 10.75
CA GLU A 4 0.57 41.91 9.48
C GLU A 4 -0.94 41.70 9.61
N HIS A 5 -1.74 42.60 9.04
CA HIS A 5 -3.17 42.36 8.88
C HIS A 5 -3.35 41.06 8.09
N GLU A 6 -3.99 40.06 8.70
CA GLU A 6 -4.36 38.82 8.04
C GLU A 6 -5.19 39.15 6.78
N PHE A 7 -4.76 38.62 5.63
CA PHE A 7 -5.44 38.89 4.35
C PHE A 7 -6.89 38.38 4.40
N CYS A 8 -7.86 39.30 4.44
CA CYS A 8 -9.28 38.98 4.40
C CYS A 8 -9.70 38.65 2.96
N TRP A 9 -9.76 37.35 2.67
CA TRP A 9 -10.09 36.87 1.33
C TRP A 9 -11.57 37.12 1.00
N GLU A 10 -12.47 37.09 1.98
CA GLU A 10 -13.89 37.37 1.79
C GLU A 10 -14.12 38.80 1.31
N GLU A 11 -13.44 39.78 1.93
CA GLU A 11 -13.51 41.18 1.53
C GLU A 11 -12.91 41.39 0.14
N ALA A 12 -11.80 40.72 -0.17
CA ALA A 12 -11.19 40.80 -1.50
C ALA A 12 -12.12 40.27 -2.60
N VAL A 13 -12.82 39.16 -2.37
CA VAL A 13 -13.81 38.61 -3.32
C VAL A 13 -15.00 39.57 -3.45
N ARG A 14 -15.53 40.09 -2.33
CA ARG A 14 -16.69 40.98 -2.31
C ARG A 14 -16.43 42.33 -2.99
N ARG A 15 -15.30 42.95 -2.67
CA ARG A 15 -14.91 44.24 -3.27
C ARG A 15 -14.76 44.14 -4.78
N LEU A 16 -14.36 42.97 -5.28
CA LEU A 16 -14.20 42.71 -6.71
C LEU A 16 -15.49 42.17 -7.37
N GLY A 17 -16.59 42.02 -6.62
CA GLY A 17 -17.86 41.50 -7.14
C GLY A 17 -17.73 40.10 -7.73
N ALA A 18 -16.91 39.25 -7.12
CA ALA A 18 -16.48 37.98 -7.68
C ALA A 18 -16.99 36.77 -6.87
N GLU A 19 -18.03 36.91 -6.06
CA GLU A 19 -18.57 35.84 -5.22
C GLU A 19 -19.16 34.68 -6.04
N GLU A 20 -19.83 34.99 -7.15
CA GLU A 20 -20.60 34.03 -7.94
C GLU A 20 -20.04 33.81 -9.35
N LYS A 21 -19.39 34.82 -9.94
CA LYS A 21 -18.73 34.74 -11.26
C LYS A 21 -17.54 35.68 -11.28
N ILE A 22 -16.48 35.32 -12.02
CA ILE A 22 -15.33 36.20 -12.25
C ILE A 22 -15.75 37.32 -13.23
N PRO A 23 -15.61 38.61 -12.88
CA PRO A 23 -15.94 39.70 -13.79
C PRO A 23 -15.09 39.69 -15.07
N GLU A 24 -15.70 40.04 -16.20
CA GLU A 24 -15.09 39.96 -17.53
C GLU A 24 -14.01 41.01 -17.77
N THR A 25 -14.07 42.16 -17.09
CA THR A 25 -13.19 43.32 -17.33
C THR A 25 -12.30 43.67 -16.13
N LEU A 26 -11.76 42.66 -15.43
CA LEU A 26 -10.79 42.89 -14.36
C LEU A 26 -9.40 43.26 -14.91
N ALA A 27 -8.77 44.26 -14.27
CA ALA A 27 -7.35 44.56 -14.46
C ALA A 27 -6.47 43.42 -13.90
N ASP A 28 -5.23 43.30 -14.39
CA ASP A 28 -4.34 42.20 -14.01
C ASP A 28 -4.01 42.17 -12.51
N LYS A 29 -3.91 43.35 -11.87
CA LYS A 29 -3.73 43.47 -10.41
C LYS A 29 -4.90 42.87 -9.63
N ASP A 30 -6.12 43.05 -10.12
CA ASP A 30 -7.33 42.53 -9.49
C ASP A 30 -7.47 41.03 -9.72
N LEU A 31 -7.11 40.54 -10.91
CA LEU A 31 -7.03 39.10 -11.19
C LEU A 31 -6.02 38.41 -10.27
N TYR A 32 -4.86 39.02 -10.02
CA TYR A 32 -3.87 38.47 -9.09
C TYR A 32 -4.35 38.49 -7.64
N THR A 33 -5.02 39.57 -7.22
CA THR A 33 -5.67 39.66 -5.89
C THR A 33 -6.72 38.57 -5.71
N LEU A 34 -7.57 38.37 -6.72
CA LEU A 34 -8.59 37.34 -6.74
C LEU A 34 -7.98 35.93 -6.72
N SER A 35 -6.84 35.72 -7.39
CA SER A 35 -6.13 34.43 -7.39
C SER A 35 -5.69 34.03 -5.99
N LYS A 36 -5.19 34.98 -5.19
CA LYS A 36 -4.86 34.76 -3.77
C LYS A 36 -6.13 34.49 -2.97
N ALA A 37 -7.17 35.30 -3.16
CA ALA A 37 -8.43 35.15 -2.44
C ALA A 37 -9.07 33.77 -2.64
N TYR A 38 -9.11 33.27 -3.87
CA TYR A 38 -9.67 31.95 -4.17
C TYR A 38 -8.83 30.80 -3.62
N VAL A 39 -7.49 30.88 -3.67
CA VAL A 39 -6.62 29.86 -3.04
C VAL A 39 -6.82 29.81 -1.52
N HIS A 40 -7.08 30.95 -0.88
CA HIS A 40 -7.47 30.99 0.54
C HIS A 40 -8.86 30.40 0.77
N ALA A 41 -9.83 30.76 -0.06
CA ALA A 41 -11.21 30.25 0.00
C ALA A 41 -11.26 28.72 -0.10
N LEU A 42 -10.47 28.11 -0.99
CA LEU A 42 -10.36 26.65 -1.13
C LEU A 42 -9.97 25.93 0.17
N LYS A 43 -9.25 26.61 1.07
CA LYS A 43 -8.78 26.05 2.35
C LYS A 43 -9.72 26.33 3.53
N LYS A 44 -10.54 27.38 3.44
CA LYS A 44 -11.25 27.96 4.59
C LYS A 44 -12.76 28.03 4.44
N SER A 45 -13.26 28.08 3.21
CA SER A 45 -14.68 28.24 2.93
C SER A 45 -15.46 26.94 3.11
N SER A 46 -16.68 27.05 3.67
CA SER A 46 -17.68 25.97 3.66
C SER A 46 -18.25 25.71 2.26
N GLU A 47 -18.15 26.68 1.34
CA GLU A 47 -18.59 26.57 -0.06
C GLU A 47 -17.46 26.12 -0.99
N ARG A 48 -16.61 25.20 -0.52
CA ARG A 48 -15.39 24.79 -1.23
C ARG A 48 -15.61 24.42 -2.70
N LYS A 49 -16.69 23.71 -3.01
CA LYS A 49 -17.03 23.30 -4.39
C LYS A 49 -17.24 24.49 -5.33
N LYS A 50 -17.86 25.58 -4.84
CA LYS A 50 -18.01 26.85 -5.59
C LYS A 50 -16.63 27.41 -5.91
N TYR A 51 -15.76 27.48 -4.90
CA TYR A 51 -14.42 28.01 -5.07
C TYR A 51 -13.50 27.13 -5.90
N LEU A 52 -13.75 25.83 -6.06
CA LEU A 52 -13.03 24.98 -7.04
C LEU A 52 -13.31 25.44 -8.47
N VAL A 53 -14.59 25.65 -8.83
CA VAL A 53 -15.00 26.10 -10.17
C VAL A 53 -14.47 27.51 -10.46
N LEU A 54 -14.61 28.42 -9.49
CA LEU A 54 -14.13 29.80 -9.64
C LEU A 54 -12.60 29.86 -9.72
N SER A 55 -11.88 29.07 -8.92
CA SER A 55 -10.42 29.00 -9.00
C SER A 55 -9.97 28.47 -10.35
N GLU A 56 -10.52 27.34 -10.79
CA GLU A 56 -10.15 26.76 -12.08
C GLU A 56 -10.36 27.77 -13.22
N SER A 57 -11.54 28.36 -13.30
CA SER A 57 -11.90 29.33 -14.36
C SER A 57 -10.92 30.52 -14.37
N LEU A 58 -10.56 31.03 -13.19
CA LEU A 58 -9.62 32.14 -13.06
C LEU A 58 -8.22 31.74 -13.53
N PHE A 59 -7.72 30.58 -13.10
CA PHE A 59 -6.37 30.15 -13.43
C PHE A 59 -6.22 29.70 -14.88
N LEU A 60 -7.26 29.16 -15.50
CA LEU A 60 -7.29 28.91 -16.95
C LEU A 60 -7.25 30.23 -17.74
N ARG A 61 -8.03 31.23 -17.33
CA ARG A 61 -7.98 32.58 -17.93
C ARG A 61 -6.62 33.25 -17.76
N LEU A 62 -5.99 33.13 -16.59
CA LEU A 62 -4.64 33.64 -16.36
C LEU A 62 -3.61 32.93 -17.24
N LYS A 63 -3.75 31.61 -17.43
CA LYS A 63 -2.88 30.81 -18.30
C LYS A 63 -2.94 31.26 -19.76
N GLU A 64 -4.12 31.63 -20.26
CA GLU A 64 -4.30 32.15 -21.63
C GLU A 64 -3.55 33.47 -21.86
N LYS A 65 -3.43 34.32 -20.83
CA LYS A 65 -2.67 35.57 -20.89
C LYS A 65 -1.15 35.35 -20.81
N GLY A 66 -0.72 34.28 -20.15
CA GLY A 66 0.68 33.97 -19.96
C GLY A 66 0.85 32.82 -18.99
N GLU A 67 1.56 31.79 -19.44
CA GLU A 67 1.82 30.64 -18.61
C GLU A 67 2.97 30.92 -17.63
N SER A 68 2.78 30.56 -16.37
CA SER A 68 3.82 30.63 -15.35
C SER A 68 3.80 29.38 -14.47
N ARG A 69 4.96 29.08 -13.86
CA ARG A 69 5.10 27.99 -12.88
C ARG A 69 4.04 28.06 -11.77
N TYR A 70 3.73 29.26 -11.27
CA TYR A 70 2.71 29.44 -10.22
C TYR A 70 1.32 29.00 -10.71
N ILE A 71 0.91 29.41 -11.91
CA ILE A 71 -0.38 29.04 -12.50
C ILE A 71 -0.50 27.52 -12.67
N ILE A 72 0.56 26.89 -13.20
CA ILE A 72 0.61 25.44 -13.39
C ILE A 72 0.55 24.69 -12.05
N SER A 73 1.26 25.20 -11.03
CA SER A 73 1.27 24.61 -9.68
C SER A 73 -0.11 24.63 -9.05
N VAL A 74 -0.82 25.76 -9.13
CA VAL A 74 -2.18 25.89 -8.59
C VAL A 74 -3.18 25.03 -9.35
N LEU A 75 -3.12 24.98 -10.69
CA LEU A 75 -3.98 24.09 -11.48
C LEU A 75 -3.76 22.62 -11.11
N ALA A 76 -2.51 22.17 -11.00
CA ALA A 76 -2.20 20.80 -10.57
C ALA A 76 -2.83 20.48 -9.20
N ASP A 77 -2.73 21.41 -8.24
CA ASP A 77 -3.29 21.25 -6.91
C ASP A 77 -4.83 21.25 -6.88
N ILE A 78 -5.49 22.12 -7.65
CA ILE A 78 -6.97 22.16 -7.75
C ILE A 78 -7.49 20.80 -8.22
N TYR A 79 -6.98 20.28 -9.34
CA TYR A 79 -7.44 19.01 -9.91
C TYR A 79 -7.11 17.83 -8.99
N ARG A 80 -5.90 17.81 -8.40
CA ARG A 80 -5.50 16.74 -7.47
C ARG A 80 -6.38 16.71 -6.23
N GLN A 81 -6.64 17.86 -5.62
CA GLN A 81 -7.46 17.94 -4.41
C GLN A 81 -8.88 17.48 -4.67
N ALA A 82 -9.53 17.99 -5.71
CA ALA A 82 -10.87 17.55 -6.09
C ALA A 82 -10.93 16.03 -6.31
N TRP A 83 -9.91 15.46 -6.97
CA TRP A 83 -9.82 14.01 -7.17
C TRP A 83 -9.66 13.22 -5.86
N TYR A 84 -8.84 13.71 -4.93
CA TYR A 84 -8.62 13.07 -3.62
C TYR A 84 -9.87 13.04 -2.77
N ASP A 85 -10.66 14.10 -2.82
CA ASP A 85 -11.88 14.24 -2.02
C ASP A 85 -13.09 13.55 -2.67
N GLY A 86 -12.90 12.98 -3.87
CA GLY A 86 -13.96 12.30 -4.61
C GLY A 86 -15.01 13.28 -5.14
N GLU A 87 -14.65 14.56 -5.27
CA GLU A 87 -15.51 15.59 -5.82
C GLU A 87 -15.50 15.55 -7.36
N THR A 88 -16.58 16.04 -7.95
CA THR A 88 -16.66 16.40 -9.37
C THR A 88 -17.04 17.87 -9.46
N PHE A 89 -16.46 18.60 -10.41
CA PHE A 89 -16.76 20.02 -10.63
C PHE A 89 -16.61 20.39 -12.10
N GLY A 90 -17.31 21.46 -12.50
CA GLY A 90 -17.41 21.84 -13.90
C GLY A 90 -17.99 20.69 -14.74
N GLN A 91 -17.27 20.34 -15.80
CA GLN A 91 -17.61 19.25 -16.72
C GLN A 91 -16.81 17.96 -16.47
N TYR A 92 -15.93 17.94 -15.47
CA TYR A 92 -14.93 16.88 -15.31
C TYR A 92 -15.43 15.76 -14.41
N ASP A 93 -15.30 14.54 -14.90
CA ASP A 93 -15.44 13.36 -14.06
C ASP A 93 -14.18 13.12 -13.22
N ARG A 94 -14.22 12.10 -12.36
CA ARG A 94 -13.12 11.77 -11.48
C ARG A 94 -11.84 11.35 -12.24
N ASN A 95 -11.96 10.71 -13.39
CA ASN A 95 -10.82 10.29 -14.21
C ASN A 95 -10.20 11.49 -14.95
N ASP A 96 -11.01 12.42 -15.43
CA ASP A 96 -10.57 13.65 -16.06
C ASP A 96 -9.74 14.50 -15.10
N LEU A 97 -10.22 14.69 -13.87
CA LEU A 97 -9.49 15.42 -12.83
C LEU A 97 -8.11 14.80 -12.58
N ALA A 98 -8.02 13.47 -12.51
CA ALA A 98 -6.77 12.77 -12.28
C ALA A 98 -5.79 12.88 -13.46
N ARG A 99 -6.29 12.91 -14.70
CA ARG A 99 -5.50 13.11 -15.92
C ARG A 99 -5.02 14.56 -16.06
N LEU A 100 -5.88 15.52 -15.76
CA LEU A 100 -5.54 16.95 -15.77
C LEU A 100 -4.47 17.25 -14.72
N ALA A 101 -4.64 16.75 -13.49
CA ALA A 101 -3.62 16.87 -12.44
C ALA A 101 -2.27 16.30 -12.90
N GLU A 102 -2.25 15.08 -13.46
CA GLU A 102 -1.03 14.47 -13.97
C GLU A 102 -0.38 15.34 -15.07
N LYS A 103 -1.16 15.80 -16.06
CA LYS A 103 -0.66 16.67 -17.13
C LYS A 103 0.00 17.94 -16.58
N TYR A 104 -0.59 18.57 -15.57
CA TYR A 104 0.01 19.77 -14.96
C TYR A 104 1.24 19.44 -14.11
N TYR A 105 1.29 18.30 -13.43
CA TYR A 105 2.51 17.86 -12.73
C TYR A 105 3.66 17.49 -13.69
N GLU A 106 3.37 16.86 -14.83
CA GLU A 106 4.37 16.63 -15.89
C GLU A 106 4.98 17.96 -16.33
N LYS A 107 4.13 18.95 -16.56
CA LYS A 107 4.58 20.29 -16.90
C LYS A 107 5.38 20.98 -15.80
N LEU A 108 5.03 20.76 -14.53
CA LEU A 108 5.85 21.24 -13.40
C LEU A 108 7.24 20.61 -13.38
N CYS A 109 7.38 19.35 -13.82
CA CYS A 109 8.69 18.71 -13.91
C CYS A 109 9.61 19.48 -14.88
N ASP A 110 9.07 19.96 -16.00
CA ASP A 110 9.80 20.81 -16.95
C ASP A 110 10.20 22.16 -16.34
N PHE A 111 9.38 22.70 -15.43
CA PHE A 111 9.66 23.90 -14.63
C PHE A 111 10.48 23.64 -13.36
N GLN A 112 11.19 22.50 -13.27
CA GLN A 112 11.93 22.10 -12.08
C GLN A 112 11.04 22.08 -10.83
N ALA A 113 10.03 21.19 -10.83
CA ALA A 113 9.15 20.92 -9.69
C ALA A 113 9.96 20.80 -8.39
N ASN A 114 9.48 21.30 -7.25
CA ASN A 114 10.17 21.10 -5.97
C ASN A 114 9.83 19.73 -5.35
N GLU A 115 10.44 19.38 -4.21
CA GLU A 115 10.23 18.08 -3.55
C GLU A 115 8.78 17.84 -3.12
N TYR A 116 8.06 18.90 -2.72
CA TYR A 116 6.64 18.80 -2.37
C TYR A 116 5.78 18.47 -3.60
N GLU A 117 6.01 19.18 -4.71
CA GLU A 117 5.28 18.96 -5.97
C GLU A 117 5.58 17.58 -6.55
N LEU A 118 6.83 17.13 -6.53
CA LEU A 118 7.21 15.78 -6.93
C LEU A 118 6.58 14.70 -6.04
N TYR A 119 6.51 14.93 -4.72
CA TYR A 119 5.85 14.01 -3.79
C TYR A 119 4.36 13.90 -4.07
N GLU A 120 3.65 15.02 -4.22
CA GLU A 120 2.21 14.99 -4.54
C GLU A 120 1.95 14.37 -5.92
N TYR A 121 2.87 14.54 -6.87
CA TYR A 121 2.81 13.86 -8.15
C TYR A 121 2.98 12.35 -8.01
N ALA A 122 4.02 11.89 -7.30
CA ALA A 122 4.25 10.47 -7.03
C ALA A 122 3.03 9.82 -6.35
N ARG A 123 2.45 10.53 -5.38
CA ARG A 123 1.26 10.11 -4.64
C ARG A 123 0.01 10.04 -5.51
N LEU A 124 -0.19 11.01 -6.41
CA LEU A 124 -1.26 11.01 -7.41
C LEU A 124 -1.17 9.76 -8.28
N VAL A 125 -0.01 9.55 -8.92
CA VAL A 125 0.23 8.43 -9.85
C VAL A 125 0.06 7.09 -9.14
N TYR A 126 0.64 6.93 -7.94
CA TYR A 126 0.53 5.68 -7.17
C TYR A 126 -0.91 5.38 -6.73
N ARG A 127 -1.66 6.40 -6.28
CA ARG A 127 -3.07 6.22 -5.92
C ARG A 127 -3.90 5.82 -7.13
N ARG A 128 -3.64 6.42 -8.30
CA ARG A 128 -4.34 6.05 -9.55
C ARG A 128 -4.10 4.58 -9.90
N ALA A 129 -2.89 4.09 -9.71
CA ALA A 129 -2.57 2.68 -9.95
C ALA A 129 -3.21 1.70 -8.94
N SER A 130 -3.46 2.17 -7.71
CA SER A 130 -3.87 1.34 -6.56
C SER A 130 -5.37 1.31 -6.29
N PHE A 131 -6.06 2.43 -6.47
CA PHE A 131 -7.52 2.45 -6.41
C PHE A 131 -8.03 1.89 -7.74
N TYR A 132 -8.85 0.85 -7.70
CA TYR A 132 -9.51 0.20 -8.85
C TYR A 132 -10.37 1.13 -9.74
N ILE A 133 -10.25 2.45 -9.55
CA ILE A 133 -10.84 3.56 -10.32
C ILE A 133 -10.13 3.75 -11.66
N HIS A 134 -8.87 3.31 -11.81
CA HIS A 134 -8.25 3.33 -13.13
C HIS A 134 -8.83 2.21 -14.00
N ASP A 135 -9.67 2.58 -14.97
CA ASP A 135 -10.25 1.71 -16.02
C ASP A 135 -9.21 1.15 -17.01
N GLY A 136 -7.93 1.25 -16.66
CA GLY A 136 -6.80 0.82 -17.49
C GLY A 136 -6.44 -0.64 -17.23
N SER A 137 -5.72 -1.19 -18.19
CA SER A 137 -5.24 -2.58 -18.14
C SER A 137 -4.28 -2.81 -16.97
N PRO A 138 -4.04 -4.07 -16.56
CA PRO A 138 -3.00 -4.40 -15.58
C PRO A 138 -1.60 -3.87 -15.97
N ALA A 139 -1.30 -3.77 -17.28
CA ALA A 139 -0.04 -3.21 -17.77
C ALA A 139 0.06 -1.71 -17.52
N ASP A 140 -1.03 -0.96 -17.72
CA ASP A 140 -1.07 0.49 -17.44
C ASP A 140 -0.86 0.76 -15.95
N ARG A 141 -1.50 -0.02 -15.08
CA ARG A 141 -1.32 0.08 -13.63
C ARG A 141 0.12 -0.23 -13.22
N TYR A 142 0.75 -1.20 -13.87
CA TYR A 142 2.17 -1.52 -13.63
C TYR A 142 3.08 -0.35 -14.06
N SER A 143 2.86 0.22 -15.24
CA SER A 143 3.60 1.40 -15.73
C SER A 143 3.45 2.61 -14.79
N LEU A 144 2.24 2.89 -14.33
CA LEU A 144 2.00 3.95 -13.34
C LEU A 144 2.74 3.69 -12.03
N LYS A 145 2.76 2.45 -11.52
CA LYS A 145 3.55 2.12 -10.33
C LYS A 145 5.04 2.35 -10.56
N GLN A 146 5.60 1.96 -11.71
CA GLN A 146 7.00 2.22 -12.04
C GLN A 146 7.31 3.73 -12.08
N LYS A 147 6.41 4.52 -12.68
CA LYS A 147 6.51 5.98 -12.69
C LYS A 147 6.49 6.57 -11.28
N ALA A 148 5.56 6.14 -10.43
CA ALA A 148 5.49 6.58 -9.04
C ALA A 148 6.72 6.19 -8.22
N PHE A 149 7.24 4.97 -8.41
CA PHE A 149 8.47 4.50 -7.77
C PHE A 149 9.66 5.42 -8.08
N TYR A 150 9.85 5.76 -9.37
CA TYR A 150 10.88 6.70 -9.80
C TYR A 150 10.67 8.12 -9.27
N LEU A 151 9.42 8.59 -9.21
CA LEU A 151 9.14 9.92 -8.65
C LEU A 151 9.44 9.99 -7.15
N TYR A 152 9.10 8.96 -6.37
CA TYR A 152 9.47 8.91 -4.95
C TYR A 152 11.00 8.88 -4.74
N GLU A 153 11.72 8.10 -5.55
CA GLU A 153 13.19 8.09 -5.57
C GLU A 153 13.75 9.49 -5.82
N LYS A 154 13.26 10.21 -6.83
CA LYS A 154 13.66 11.59 -7.11
C LYS A 154 13.40 12.56 -5.96
N VAL A 155 12.31 12.39 -5.21
CA VAL A 155 12.04 13.21 -4.01
C VAL A 155 13.11 12.96 -2.96
N MET A 156 13.48 11.69 -2.75
CA MET A 156 14.50 11.30 -1.79
C MET A 156 15.87 11.84 -2.16
N GLU A 157 16.31 11.61 -3.41
CA GLU A 157 17.60 12.09 -3.94
C GLU A 157 17.75 13.61 -3.79
N ARG A 158 16.72 14.38 -4.20
CA ARG A 158 16.77 15.84 -4.11
C ARG A 158 16.82 16.40 -2.70
N TYR A 159 16.23 15.71 -1.74
CA TYR A 159 16.33 16.09 -0.34
C TYR A 159 17.73 15.78 0.19
N GLU A 160 18.29 14.63 -0.17
CA GLU A 160 19.60 14.16 0.28
C GLU A 160 20.77 14.95 -0.35
N GLU A 161 20.62 15.44 -1.59
CA GLU A 161 21.59 16.31 -2.27
C GLU A 161 21.63 17.74 -1.70
N LYS A 162 20.59 18.17 -0.98
CA LYS A 162 20.55 19.51 -0.38
C LYS A 162 21.36 19.55 0.90
N GLU A 163 22.60 20.03 0.81
CA GLU A 163 23.39 20.38 1.98
C GLU A 163 22.66 21.43 2.85
N ASN A 164 22.68 21.25 4.17
CA ASN A 164 22.15 22.15 5.21
C ASN A 164 20.64 22.12 5.49
N GLY A 165 19.93 21.03 5.22
CA GLY A 165 18.56 20.83 5.74
C GLY A 165 17.52 21.83 5.21
N ARG A 166 17.80 22.47 4.06
CA ARG A 166 16.89 23.42 3.39
C ARG A 166 15.81 22.74 2.52
N GLY A 167 15.73 21.41 2.58
CA GLY A 167 14.72 20.62 1.87
C GLY A 167 13.40 20.54 2.63
N PHE A 168 12.35 20.06 1.95
CA PHE A 168 11.06 19.83 2.59
C PHE A 168 11.04 18.47 3.31
N LEU A 169 11.30 18.47 4.63
CA LEU A 169 11.40 17.25 5.43
C LEU A 169 10.13 16.38 5.39
N ARG A 170 8.94 16.98 5.48
CA ARG A 170 7.68 16.24 5.49
C ARG A 170 7.43 15.46 4.18
N PRO A 171 7.53 16.07 2.99
CA PRO A 171 7.56 15.36 1.71
C PRO A 171 8.60 14.25 1.64
N TYR A 172 9.82 14.48 2.14
CA TYR A 172 10.88 13.48 2.13
C TYR A 172 10.50 12.22 2.93
N VAL A 173 10.14 12.36 4.21
CA VAL A 173 9.79 11.20 5.06
C VAL A 173 8.58 10.43 4.49
N ARG A 174 7.58 11.16 3.97
CA ARG A 174 6.42 10.54 3.32
C ARG A 174 6.76 9.90 1.97
N ALA A 175 7.75 10.42 1.25
CA ALA A 175 8.26 9.81 0.03
C ALA A 175 9.00 8.50 0.35
N CYS A 176 9.78 8.43 1.43
CA CYS A 176 10.37 7.17 1.88
C CYS A 176 9.28 6.11 2.14
N TYR A 177 8.19 6.48 2.83
CA TYR A 177 7.08 5.55 3.08
C TYR A 177 6.36 5.14 1.78
N GLY A 178 6.09 6.11 0.90
CA GLY A 178 5.50 5.88 -0.41
C GLY A 178 6.36 4.99 -1.31
N PHE A 179 7.68 5.21 -1.28
CA PHE A 179 8.68 4.38 -1.94
C PHE A 179 8.61 2.94 -1.45
N CYS A 180 8.63 2.73 -0.14
CA CYS A 180 8.55 1.39 0.45
C CYS A 180 7.30 0.63 -0.02
N ARG A 181 6.15 1.27 0.12
CA ARG A 181 4.87 0.69 -0.27
C ARG A 181 4.80 0.40 -1.77
N CYS A 182 5.26 1.34 -2.60
CA CYS A 182 5.24 1.20 -4.06
C CYS A 182 6.17 0.08 -4.55
N ALA A 183 7.37 -0.03 -3.99
CA ALA A 183 8.31 -1.07 -4.37
C ALA A 183 7.80 -2.47 -3.99
N LEU A 184 7.23 -2.62 -2.79
CA LEU A 184 6.62 -3.88 -2.36
C LEU A 184 5.45 -4.29 -3.27
N ASP A 185 4.71 -3.32 -3.81
CA ASP A 185 3.62 -3.53 -4.77
C ASP A 185 4.08 -3.79 -6.22
N LEU A 186 5.33 -3.47 -6.55
CA LEU A 186 5.95 -3.70 -7.86
C LEU A 186 6.69 -5.04 -7.91
N TYR A 187 7.54 -5.27 -6.90
CA TYR A 187 8.49 -6.38 -6.88
C TYR A 187 8.06 -7.52 -5.96
N GLY A 188 7.20 -7.23 -4.98
CA GLY A 188 6.71 -8.19 -4.00
C GLY A 188 5.48 -9.04 -4.36
N PRO A 189 4.58 -8.67 -5.30
CA PRO A 189 3.36 -9.44 -5.50
C PRO A 189 3.64 -10.86 -6.05
N LEU A 190 2.85 -11.81 -5.54
CA LEU A 190 2.76 -13.17 -6.06
C LEU A 190 1.38 -13.36 -6.68
N SER A 191 1.29 -14.16 -7.74
CA SER A 191 -0.02 -14.62 -8.20
C SER A 191 -0.73 -15.40 -7.08
N ILE A 192 -2.06 -15.47 -7.11
CA ILE A 192 -2.81 -16.24 -6.10
C ILE A 192 -2.28 -17.68 -6.04
N LEU A 193 -2.02 -18.30 -7.19
CA LEU A 193 -1.43 -19.63 -7.27
C LEU A 193 -0.08 -19.70 -6.55
N GLN A 194 0.86 -18.83 -6.91
CA GLN A 194 2.19 -18.79 -6.31
C GLN A 194 2.12 -18.55 -4.80
N LYS A 195 1.21 -17.68 -4.35
CA LYS A 195 1.02 -17.40 -2.92
C LYS A 195 0.53 -18.64 -2.18
N GLU A 196 -0.51 -19.31 -2.64
CA GLU A 196 -1.02 -20.51 -1.95
C GLU A 196 0.02 -21.64 -1.95
N CYS A 197 0.72 -21.87 -3.06
CA CYS A 197 1.81 -22.85 -3.12
C CYS A 197 2.94 -22.53 -2.14
N LEU A 198 3.38 -21.27 -2.07
CA LEU A 198 4.41 -20.80 -1.14
C LEU A 198 4.04 -21.07 0.32
N LEU A 199 2.78 -20.78 0.69
CA LEU A 199 2.27 -21.01 2.05
C LEU A 199 2.18 -22.50 2.41
N LEU A 200 2.17 -23.38 1.42
CA LEU A 200 2.15 -24.84 1.57
C LEU A 200 3.54 -25.46 1.41
N GLY A 201 4.61 -24.67 1.50
CA GLY A 201 5.99 -25.13 1.54
C GLY A 201 6.73 -25.11 0.20
N TYR A 202 6.10 -24.62 -0.88
CA TYR A 202 6.80 -24.39 -2.13
C TYR A 202 7.90 -23.32 -1.96
N GLU A 203 9.09 -23.58 -2.48
CA GLU A 203 10.18 -22.60 -2.47
C GLU A 203 10.45 -22.11 -3.90
N PRO A 204 10.05 -20.86 -4.24
CA PRO A 204 10.22 -20.34 -5.59
C PRO A 204 11.70 -20.19 -5.91
N HIS A 205 12.10 -20.71 -7.06
CA HIS A 205 13.44 -20.51 -7.58
C HIS A 205 13.48 -19.20 -8.37
N MET A 206 14.36 -18.29 -7.96
CA MET A 206 14.53 -17.00 -8.61
C MET A 206 15.81 -17.00 -9.45
N GLY A 207 15.70 -16.63 -10.73
CA GLY A 207 16.88 -16.46 -11.59
C GLY A 207 17.82 -15.38 -11.05
N VAL A 208 19.12 -15.55 -11.29
CA VAL A 208 20.22 -14.70 -10.73
C VAL A 208 19.96 -13.21 -10.96
N LYS A 209 19.69 -12.80 -12.20
CA LYS A 209 19.41 -11.39 -12.55
C LYS A 209 18.23 -10.80 -11.76
N ASN A 210 17.14 -11.56 -11.58
CA ASN A 210 15.99 -11.09 -10.81
C ASN A 210 16.33 -10.97 -9.32
N ARG A 211 17.15 -11.87 -8.78
CA ARG A 211 17.60 -11.82 -7.40
C ARG A 211 18.48 -10.59 -7.13
N GLU A 212 19.37 -10.24 -8.06
CA GLU A 212 20.20 -9.03 -7.98
C GLU A 212 19.35 -7.74 -8.00
N ILE A 213 18.39 -7.64 -8.91
CA ILE A 213 17.46 -6.50 -8.95
C ILE A 213 16.72 -6.36 -7.62
N ARG A 214 16.18 -7.46 -7.08
CA ARG A 214 15.46 -7.44 -5.81
C ARG A 214 16.36 -7.13 -4.62
N ARG A 215 17.64 -7.54 -4.65
CA ARG A 215 18.64 -7.19 -3.63
C ARG A 215 18.87 -5.68 -3.61
N SER A 216 19.11 -5.07 -4.76
CA SER A 216 19.26 -3.61 -4.86
C SER A 216 18.02 -2.87 -4.35
N VAL A 217 16.81 -3.35 -4.70
CA VAL A 217 15.56 -2.79 -4.17
C VAL A 217 15.47 -2.95 -2.66
N TYR A 218 15.80 -4.12 -2.11
CA TYR A 218 15.78 -4.39 -0.67
C TYR A 218 16.71 -3.47 0.12
N GLU A 219 17.95 -3.27 -0.30
CA GLU A 219 18.91 -2.39 0.37
C GLU A 219 18.41 -0.94 0.45
N ARG A 220 17.68 -0.50 -0.58
CA ARG A 220 17.05 0.83 -0.61
C ARG A 220 15.82 0.90 0.28
N LEU A 221 15.03 -0.18 0.33
CA LEU A 221 13.90 -0.30 1.23
C LEU A 221 14.32 -0.23 2.70
N GLU A 222 15.39 -0.92 3.07
CA GLU A 222 15.93 -0.87 4.44
C GLU A 222 16.39 0.53 4.82
N ARG A 223 17.13 1.22 3.94
CA ARG A 223 17.51 2.62 4.19
C ARG A 223 16.29 3.51 4.37
N ALA A 224 15.30 3.41 3.49
CA ALA A 224 14.10 4.23 3.56
C ALA A 224 13.28 3.98 4.84
N ILE A 225 13.12 2.73 5.28
CA ILE A 225 12.34 2.43 6.48
C ILE A 225 13.06 2.88 7.76
N GLU A 226 14.39 2.76 7.82
CA GLU A 226 15.18 3.28 8.95
C GLU A 226 15.16 4.81 9.01
N THR A 227 15.18 5.50 7.86
CA THR A 227 14.96 6.95 7.80
C THR A 227 13.62 7.35 8.42
N ILE A 228 12.52 6.65 8.08
CA ILE A 228 11.20 6.96 8.63
C ILE A 228 11.18 6.72 10.14
N LYS A 229 11.73 5.59 10.60
CA LYS A 229 11.86 5.27 12.03
C LYS A 229 12.64 6.36 12.77
N HIS A 230 13.76 6.82 12.22
CA HIS A 230 14.56 7.89 12.81
C HIS A 230 13.76 9.19 13.00
N TYR A 231 13.09 9.68 11.95
CA TYR A 231 12.34 10.94 12.00
C TYR A 231 11.05 10.86 12.84
N GLU A 232 10.46 9.68 13.01
CA GLU A 232 9.35 9.46 13.96
C GLU A 232 9.83 9.19 15.39
N GLY A 233 11.15 9.06 15.61
CA GLY A 233 11.74 8.71 16.89
C GLY A 233 11.36 7.30 17.36
N LEU A 234 11.26 6.36 16.42
CA LEU A 234 11.03 4.93 16.66
C LEU A 234 12.40 4.24 16.74
N GLY A 235 12.74 3.74 17.91
CA GLY A 235 13.98 2.98 18.11
C GLY A 235 13.88 1.55 17.58
N ASN A 236 14.99 0.81 17.70
CA ASN A 236 15.04 -0.63 17.43
C ASN A 236 14.32 -1.46 18.49
N ASN A 237 14.23 -0.94 19.72
CA ASN A 237 13.49 -1.58 20.78
C ASN A 237 12.02 -1.17 20.72
N PHE A 238 11.12 -2.16 20.75
CA PHE A 238 9.69 -1.92 20.84
C PHE A 238 9.35 -1.29 22.19
N LEU A 239 8.66 -0.16 22.15
CA LEU A 239 8.07 0.39 23.37
C LEU A 239 6.87 -0.48 23.78
N PRO A 240 6.50 -0.51 25.05
CA PRO A 240 5.25 -1.13 25.46
C PRO A 240 4.03 -0.50 24.73
N PRO A 241 3.01 -1.30 24.36
CA PRO A 241 1.84 -0.80 23.61
C PRO A 241 1.17 0.44 24.21
N GLU A 242 1.08 0.51 25.53
CA GLU A 242 0.51 1.63 26.27
C GLU A 242 1.27 2.94 26.03
N LYS A 243 2.60 2.89 25.92
CA LYS A 243 3.42 4.07 25.62
C LYS A 243 3.28 4.51 24.17
N MET A 244 3.05 3.57 23.26
CA MET A 244 2.81 3.91 21.86
C MET A 244 1.42 4.52 21.67
N ARG A 245 0.40 3.99 22.33
CA ARG A 245 -0.98 4.46 22.19
C ARG A 245 -1.13 5.97 22.39
N ASP A 246 -0.44 6.51 23.39
CA ASP A 246 -0.59 7.91 23.84
C ASP A 246 0.39 8.87 23.15
N ARG A 247 1.25 8.37 22.25
CA ARG A 247 2.26 9.16 21.54
C ARG A 247 1.65 9.88 20.33
N ARG A 248 2.07 11.13 20.10
CA ARG A 248 1.75 11.89 18.89
C ARG A 248 2.74 11.54 17.77
N PHE A 249 2.22 11.25 16.58
CA PHE A 249 3.00 10.91 15.39
C PHE A 249 2.93 12.04 14.35
N ILE A 250 4.00 12.25 13.59
CA ILE A 250 4.15 13.45 12.74
C ILE A 250 3.83 13.15 11.27
N TYR A 251 4.37 12.06 10.74
CA TYR A 251 4.34 11.71 9.32
C TYR A 251 3.43 10.52 9.05
N GLU A 252 3.69 9.38 9.70
CA GLU A 252 3.00 8.09 9.55
C GLU A 252 2.82 7.38 10.90
N ALA A 253 1.81 6.51 11.01
CA ALA A 253 1.55 5.82 12.26
C ALA A 253 2.56 4.68 12.52
N PRO A 254 3.00 4.44 13.77
CA PRO A 254 4.04 3.44 14.06
C PRO A 254 3.67 2.02 13.65
N TRP A 255 2.39 1.64 13.82
CA TRP A 255 1.93 0.31 13.40
C TRP A 255 2.08 0.10 11.90
N ASP A 256 1.87 1.14 11.09
CA ASP A 256 2.08 1.07 9.64
C ASP A 256 3.57 0.97 9.30
N ILE A 257 4.43 1.68 10.04
CA ILE A 257 5.89 1.64 9.87
C ILE A 257 6.45 0.26 10.24
N TYR A 258 6.11 -0.29 11.41
CA TYR A 258 6.57 -1.61 11.82
C TYR A 258 6.00 -2.72 10.93
N TYR A 259 4.74 -2.60 10.48
CA TYR A 259 4.18 -3.51 9.49
C TYR A 259 4.97 -3.44 8.17
N MET A 260 5.29 -2.24 7.68
CA MET A 260 6.10 -2.03 6.47
C MET A 260 7.50 -2.66 6.63
N ALA A 261 8.14 -2.47 7.78
CA ALA A 261 9.43 -3.07 8.09
C ALA A 261 9.35 -4.61 8.02
N GLY A 262 8.30 -5.21 8.60
CA GLY A 262 8.04 -6.65 8.50
C GLY A 262 7.87 -7.10 7.05
N LYS A 263 7.11 -6.34 6.24
CA LYS A 263 6.93 -6.65 4.81
C LYS A 263 8.25 -6.59 4.02
N ILE A 264 9.15 -5.67 4.36
CA ILE A 264 10.47 -5.54 3.73
C ILE A 264 11.36 -6.74 4.05
N LYS A 265 11.40 -7.16 5.32
CA LYS A 265 12.13 -8.37 5.75
C LYS A 265 11.55 -9.64 5.14
N GLU A 266 10.21 -9.76 5.10
CA GLU A 266 9.51 -10.86 4.42
C GLU A 266 9.84 -10.89 2.92
N PHE A 267 9.92 -9.73 2.27
CA PHE A 267 10.32 -9.63 0.86
C PHE A 267 11.74 -10.16 0.63
N ALA A 268 12.67 -9.87 1.55
CA ALA A 268 14.04 -10.36 1.50
C ALA A 268 14.10 -11.90 1.61
N LEU A 269 13.38 -12.47 2.59
CA LEU A 269 13.27 -13.92 2.78
C LEU A 269 12.69 -14.62 1.55
N LYS A 270 11.56 -14.13 1.04
CA LYS A 270 10.89 -14.71 -0.13
C LYS A 270 11.70 -14.58 -1.42
N SER A 271 12.63 -13.64 -1.46
CA SER A 271 13.54 -13.45 -2.59
C SER A 271 14.90 -14.14 -2.39
N GLY A 272 15.08 -14.85 -1.26
CA GLY A 272 16.34 -15.52 -0.92
C GLY A 272 17.50 -14.54 -0.77
N ILE A 273 17.27 -13.31 -0.32
CA ILE A 273 18.32 -12.28 -0.18
C ILE A 273 19.05 -12.42 1.17
N SER A 274 18.31 -12.74 2.23
CA SER A 274 18.81 -12.74 3.61
C SER A 274 18.78 -14.14 4.25
N ASP A 275 19.54 -14.30 5.33
CA ASP A 275 19.58 -15.53 6.12
C ASP A 275 18.23 -15.83 6.79
N ARG A 276 17.93 -17.13 6.93
CA ARG A 276 16.56 -17.56 7.25
C ARG A 276 16.16 -17.35 8.70
N GLU A 277 17.00 -17.72 9.67
CA GLU A 277 16.52 -17.87 11.06
C GLU A 277 16.29 -16.53 11.77
N GLU A 278 17.29 -15.64 11.76
CA GLU A 278 17.20 -14.33 12.41
C GLU A 278 16.09 -13.47 11.78
N VAL A 279 16.02 -13.44 10.45
CA VAL A 279 15.03 -12.63 9.74
C VAL A 279 13.61 -13.17 9.94
N ILE A 280 13.42 -14.49 10.10
CA ILE A 280 12.12 -15.06 10.46
C ILE A 280 11.68 -14.55 11.84
N ARG A 281 12.59 -14.55 12.83
CA ARG A 281 12.30 -14.02 14.17
C ARG A 281 11.94 -12.54 14.11
N GLU A 282 12.73 -11.72 13.44
CA GLU A 282 12.45 -10.28 13.29
C GLU A 282 11.10 -10.01 12.63
N CYS A 283 10.74 -10.75 11.57
CA CYS A 283 9.44 -10.63 10.92
C CYS A 283 8.29 -10.95 11.86
N ILE A 284 8.41 -12.04 12.63
CA ILE A 284 7.41 -12.44 13.63
C ILE A 284 7.27 -11.34 14.68
N ASP A 285 8.39 -10.87 15.22
CA ASP A 285 8.38 -9.84 16.27
C ASP A 285 7.72 -8.55 15.79
N LEU A 286 8.05 -8.09 14.58
CA LEU A 286 7.46 -6.90 13.97
C LEU A 286 5.94 -7.03 13.77
N TYR A 287 5.48 -8.13 13.16
CA TYR A 287 4.04 -8.31 12.94
C TYR A 287 3.29 -8.55 14.24
N ARG A 288 3.89 -9.29 15.16
CA ARG A 288 3.30 -9.61 16.46
C ARG A 288 3.10 -8.34 17.27
N TYR A 289 4.13 -7.52 17.34
CA TYR A 289 4.08 -6.23 18.02
C TYR A 289 2.96 -5.33 17.48
N VAL A 290 2.78 -5.27 16.15
CA VAL A 290 1.68 -4.50 15.54
C VAL A 290 0.30 -5.05 15.91
N CYS A 291 0.14 -6.38 16.02
CA CYS A 291 -1.10 -7.00 16.50
C CYS A 291 -1.37 -6.70 17.98
N ASP A 292 -0.31 -6.63 18.80
CA ASP A 292 -0.38 -6.26 20.21
C ASP A 292 -0.77 -4.77 20.38
N LEU A 293 -0.23 -3.87 19.55
CA LEU A 293 -0.65 -2.46 19.48
C LEU A 293 -2.14 -2.34 19.15
N ASP A 294 -2.64 -3.08 18.16
CA ASP A 294 -4.07 -3.04 17.81
C ASP A 294 -4.96 -3.51 18.96
N ARG A 295 -4.58 -4.64 19.58
CA ARG A 295 -5.32 -5.20 20.72
C ARG A 295 -5.40 -4.19 21.86
N ASP A 296 -4.29 -3.56 22.25
CA ASP A 296 -4.27 -2.55 23.31
C ASP A 296 -5.20 -1.37 22.96
N ARG A 297 -5.11 -0.84 21.74
CA ARG A 297 -5.97 0.26 21.28
C ARG A 297 -7.45 -0.08 21.35
N ARG A 298 -7.84 -1.31 20.96
CA ARG A 298 -9.24 -1.78 21.04
C ARG A 298 -9.72 -1.90 22.47
N LEU A 299 -8.89 -2.42 23.38
CA LEU A 299 -9.23 -2.54 24.80
C LEU A 299 -9.50 -1.16 25.43
N HIS A 300 -8.87 -0.11 24.93
CA HIS A 300 -9.05 1.27 25.38
C HIS A 300 -10.05 2.08 24.55
N GLY A 301 -10.89 1.42 23.74
CA GLY A 301 -11.98 2.08 23.00
C GLY A 301 -11.53 3.07 21.92
N MET A 302 -10.27 3.01 21.47
CA MET A 302 -9.80 3.89 20.40
C MET A 302 -10.41 3.52 19.04
N SER A 303 -10.50 4.50 18.13
CA SER A 303 -10.86 4.20 16.75
C SER A 303 -9.79 3.30 16.10
N VAL A 304 -10.27 2.22 15.48
CA VAL A 304 -9.46 1.21 14.83
C VAL A 304 -10.00 0.93 13.44
N THR A 305 -9.37 1.51 12.44
CA THR A 305 -9.64 1.23 11.03
C THR A 305 -8.40 0.66 10.37
N GLY A 306 -8.56 -0.45 9.65
CA GLY A 306 -7.52 -0.96 8.76
C GLY A 306 -6.60 -2.05 9.32
N PHE A 307 -6.66 -2.46 10.58
CA PHE A 307 -5.68 -3.42 11.15
C PHE A 307 -5.83 -4.88 10.72
N THR A 308 -6.96 -5.28 10.12
CA THR A 308 -7.22 -6.69 9.77
C THR A 308 -6.11 -7.32 8.92
N HIS A 309 -5.50 -6.55 8.01
CA HIS A 309 -4.46 -7.06 7.12
C HIS A 309 -3.16 -7.42 7.85
N MET A 310 -2.93 -6.89 9.05
CA MET A 310 -1.74 -7.18 9.87
C MET A 310 -1.85 -8.57 10.50
N TYR A 311 -3.03 -8.92 11.03
CA TYR A 311 -3.32 -10.29 11.50
C TYR A 311 -3.19 -11.31 10.37
N ASP A 312 -3.76 -11.00 9.19
CA ASP A 312 -3.69 -11.86 8.02
C ASP A 312 -2.22 -12.08 7.59
N ALA A 313 -1.39 -11.04 7.66
CA ALA A 313 0.03 -11.11 7.32
C ALA A 313 0.82 -12.03 8.27
N LEU A 314 0.61 -11.91 9.59
CA LEU A 314 1.28 -12.79 10.56
C LEU A 314 0.85 -14.25 10.41
N ILE A 315 -0.44 -14.51 10.19
CA ILE A 315 -0.95 -15.86 9.92
C ILE A 315 -0.32 -16.45 8.67
N ASP A 316 -0.31 -15.70 7.57
CA ASP A 316 0.35 -16.12 6.33
C ASP A 316 1.86 -16.32 6.56
N PHE A 317 2.50 -15.49 7.38
CA PHE A 317 3.92 -15.60 7.66
C PHE A 317 4.28 -16.84 8.50
N TYR A 318 3.49 -17.17 9.53
CA TYR A 318 3.70 -18.41 10.29
C TYR A 318 3.57 -19.66 9.42
N LEU A 319 2.59 -19.68 8.51
CA LEU A 319 2.43 -20.77 7.54
C LEU A 319 3.68 -20.90 6.65
N TYR A 320 4.14 -19.78 6.10
CA TYR A 320 5.36 -19.72 5.28
C TYR A 320 6.61 -20.18 6.05
N ALA A 321 6.78 -19.74 7.29
CA ALA A 321 7.93 -20.07 8.13
C ALA A 321 7.86 -21.46 8.77
N GLY A 322 6.75 -22.20 8.59
CA GLY A 322 6.55 -23.52 9.20
C GLY A 322 6.33 -23.49 10.73
N LYS A 323 5.92 -22.36 11.28
CA LYS A 323 5.73 -22.11 12.72
C LYS A 323 4.29 -22.40 13.16
N GLU A 324 3.85 -23.64 12.95
CA GLU A 324 2.45 -24.02 13.12
C GLU A 324 1.98 -24.02 14.58
N LYS A 325 2.86 -24.34 15.53
CA LYS A 325 2.52 -24.30 16.96
C LYS A 325 2.24 -22.87 17.39
N GLU A 326 3.09 -21.95 16.98
CA GLU A 326 2.96 -20.51 17.22
C GLU A 326 1.72 -19.94 16.50
N LEU A 327 1.41 -20.41 15.29
CA LEU A 327 0.20 -20.06 14.56
C LEU A 327 -1.07 -20.42 15.33
N VAL A 328 -1.15 -21.65 15.85
CA VAL A 328 -2.34 -22.11 16.61
C VAL A 328 -2.51 -21.26 17.86
N ALA A 329 -1.44 -21.07 18.64
CA ALA A 329 -1.47 -20.22 19.83
C ALA A 329 -1.91 -18.78 19.50
N PHE A 330 -1.39 -18.21 18.41
CA PHE A 330 -1.77 -16.87 17.96
C PHE A 330 -3.25 -16.78 17.55
N ILE A 331 -3.78 -17.77 16.82
CA ILE A 331 -5.19 -17.78 16.41
C ILE A 331 -6.11 -17.87 17.63
N ASP A 332 -5.74 -18.67 18.63
CA ASP A 332 -6.52 -18.80 19.86
C ASP A 332 -6.51 -17.50 20.67
N GLU A 333 -5.33 -16.87 20.82
CA GLU A 333 -5.17 -15.61 21.54
C GLU A 333 -5.89 -14.43 20.87
N PHE A 334 -5.79 -14.29 19.54
CA PHE A 334 -6.35 -13.17 18.78
C PHE A 334 -7.66 -13.48 18.06
N LYS A 335 -8.32 -14.59 18.44
CA LYS A 335 -9.57 -15.05 17.82
C LYS A 335 -10.62 -13.94 17.61
N PRO A 336 -10.87 -13.01 18.54
CA PRO A 336 -11.88 -11.96 18.35
C PRO A 336 -11.55 -10.99 17.20
N TYR A 337 -10.27 -10.82 16.87
CA TYR A 337 -9.77 -9.82 15.92
C TYR A 337 -9.55 -10.38 14.51
N ILE A 338 -9.39 -11.70 14.40
CA ILE A 338 -9.20 -12.39 13.12
C ILE A 338 -10.55 -12.59 12.45
N SER A 339 -10.61 -12.37 11.13
CA SER A 339 -11.83 -12.57 10.37
C SER A 339 -12.21 -14.07 10.26
N LYS A 340 -13.52 -14.38 10.16
CA LYS A 340 -13.99 -15.75 9.85
C LYS A 340 -13.35 -16.26 8.56
N ARG A 341 -13.23 -15.38 7.55
CA ARG A 341 -12.52 -15.59 6.28
C ARG A 341 -11.14 -16.19 6.49
N GLN A 342 -10.29 -15.49 7.25
CA GLN A 342 -8.90 -15.87 7.42
C GLN A 342 -8.78 -17.16 8.22
N ARG A 343 -9.61 -17.35 9.26
CA ARG A 343 -9.62 -18.60 10.03
C ARG A 343 -9.94 -19.83 9.16
N SER A 344 -11.05 -19.80 8.42
CA SER A 344 -11.42 -20.93 7.54
C SER A 344 -10.36 -21.16 6.45
N LEU A 345 -9.78 -20.10 5.90
CA LEU A 345 -8.70 -20.22 4.92
C LEU A 345 -7.47 -20.91 5.51
N THR A 346 -7.06 -20.55 6.72
CA THR A 346 -5.94 -21.19 7.42
C THR A 346 -6.24 -22.65 7.73
N THR A 347 -7.46 -22.97 8.18
CA THR A 347 -7.88 -24.36 8.43
C THR A 347 -7.77 -25.22 7.17
N LEU A 348 -8.28 -24.74 6.02
CA LEU A 348 -8.15 -25.44 4.74
C LEU A 348 -6.68 -25.67 4.37
N ARG A 349 -5.82 -24.67 4.52
CA ARG A 349 -4.38 -24.78 4.22
C ARG A 349 -3.70 -25.82 5.11
N LEU A 350 -4.00 -25.85 6.41
CA LEU A 350 -3.43 -26.83 7.34
C LEU A 350 -3.93 -28.25 7.04
N HIS A 351 -5.21 -28.43 6.73
CA HIS A 351 -5.73 -29.75 6.32
C HIS A 351 -5.02 -30.26 5.06
N LEU A 352 -4.86 -29.39 4.06
CA LEU A 352 -4.15 -29.72 2.84
C LEU A 352 -2.67 -30.04 3.10
N LYS A 353 -1.97 -29.19 3.86
CA LYS A 353 -0.56 -29.37 4.22
C LYS A 353 -0.29 -30.69 4.95
N HIS A 354 -1.23 -31.16 5.75
CA HIS A 354 -1.15 -32.44 6.47
C HIS A 354 -1.80 -33.62 5.76
N GLY A 355 -2.23 -33.46 4.49
CA GLY A 355 -2.89 -34.51 3.71
C GLY A 355 -4.18 -35.05 4.33
N ARG A 356 -4.89 -34.24 5.11
CA ARG A 356 -6.17 -34.61 5.74
C ARG A 356 -7.32 -34.27 4.78
N THR A 357 -7.39 -35.00 3.67
CA THR A 357 -8.32 -34.73 2.55
C THR A 357 -9.78 -34.80 3.00
N ASP A 358 -10.15 -35.75 3.84
CA ASP A 358 -11.51 -35.86 4.41
C ASP A 358 -11.91 -34.61 5.22
N LEU A 359 -10.99 -34.09 6.03
CA LEU A 359 -11.21 -32.89 6.83
C LEU A 359 -11.24 -31.63 5.96
N PHE A 360 -10.41 -31.60 4.92
CA PHE A 360 -10.45 -30.54 3.92
C PHE A 360 -11.83 -30.48 3.25
N ASP A 361 -12.36 -31.62 2.78
CA ASP A 361 -13.64 -31.68 2.07
C ASP A 361 -14.81 -31.31 2.96
N LYS A 362 -14.74 -31.68 4.25
CA LYS A 362 -15.71 -31.28 5.27
C LYS A 362 -15.69 -29.77 5.52
N GLU A 363 -14.52 -29.16 5.74
CA GLU A 363 -14.42 -27.71 5.95
C GLU A 363 -14.80 -26.96 4.66
N TRP A 364 -14.36 -27.42 3.50
CA TRP A 364 -14.64 -26.85 2.20
C TRP A 364 -16.15 -26.78 1.92
N SER A 365 -16.86 -27.86 2.24
CA SER A 365 -18.31 -27.97 2.01
C SER A 365 -19.14 -27.29 3.09
N SER A 366 -18.54 -26.85 4.19
CA SER A 366 -19.24 -26.24 5.31
C SER A 366 -19.85 -24.88 4.95
N ASP A 367 -21.01 -24.57 5.54
CA ASP A 367 -21.63 -23.25 5.42
C ASP A 367 -20.71 -22.15 5.95
N ARG A 368 -19.87 -22.47 6.94
CA ARG A 368 -18.85 -21.58 7.47
C ARG A 368 -17.89 -21.13 6.36
N CYS A 369 -17.36 -22.06 5.57
CA CYS A 369 -16.47 -21.74 4.45
C CYS A 369 -17.21 -20.97 3.35
N ARG A 370 -18.43 -21.38 2.97
CA ARG A 370 -19.24 -20.71 1.95
C ARG A 370 -19.55 -19.25 2.29
N GLN A 371 -19.85 -18.97 3.56
CA GLN A 371 -20.16 -17.63 4.06
C GLN A 371 -18.91 -16.84 4.48
N SER A 372 -17.72 -17.42 4.39
CA SER A 372 -16.48 -16.81 4.89
C SER A 372 -15.98 -15.64 4.03
N GLY A 373 -16.42 -15.52 2.76
CA GLY A 373 -15.95 -14.49 1.84
C GLY A 373 -14.55 -14.75 1.23
N ILE A 374 -14.08 -16.00 1.23
CA ILE A 374 -12.86 -16.39 0.49
C ILE A 374 -13.14 -16.25 -1.02
N SER A 375 -12.17 -15.74 -1.79
CA SER A 375 -12.37 -15.54 -3.22
C SER A 375 -12.43 -16.86 -3.98
N LYS A 376 -13.32 -16.94 -4.97
CA LYS A 376 -13.50 -18.12 -5.83
C LYS A 376 -12.18 -18.63 -6.41
N LYS A 377 -11.33 -17.73 -6.92
CA LYS A 377 -10.03 -18.08 -7.50
C LYS A 377 -9.06 -18.74 -6.48
N ARG A 378 -9.10 -18.32 -5.22
CA ARG A 378 -8.26 -18.94 -4.16
C ARG A 378 -8.78 -20.32 -3.81
N LEU A 379 -10.09 -20.46 -3.65
CA LEU A 379 -10.76 -21.73 -3.44
C LEU A 379 -10.42 -22.71 -4.58
N GLU A 380 -10.54 -22.30 -5.84
CA GLU A 380 -10.19 -23.15 -7.00
C GLU A 380 -8.76 -23.67 -6.96
N VAL A 381 -7.78 -22.86 -6.54
CA VAL A 381 -6.38 -23.29 -6.40
C VAL A 381 -6.23 -24.34 -5.28
N LEU A 382 -6.83 -24.11 -4.12
CA LEU A 382 -6.75 -25.05 -3.00
C LEU A 382 -7.42 -26.39 -3.34
N LYS A 383 -8.58 -26.37 -4.00
CA LYS A 383 -9.25 -27.58 -4.47
C LYS A 383 -8.41 -28.33 -5.50
N LEU A 384 -7.79 -27.62 -6.44
CA LEU A 384 -6.88 -28.24 -7.41
C LEU A 384 -5.70 -28.93 -6.73
N LEU A 385 -5.06 -28.29 -5.75
CA LEU A 385 -3.96 -28.90 -4.99
C LEU A 385 -4.42 -30.16 -4.23
N ARG A 386 -5.62 -30.13 -3.65
CA ARG A 386 -6.25 -31.30 -3.02
C ARG A 386 -6.51 -32.42 -4.03
N ASP A 387 -7.08 -32.11 -5.20
CA ASP A 387 -7.39 -33.10 -6.24
C ASP A 387 -6.12 -33.73 -6.85
N LEU A 388 -5.02 -32.96 -6.94
CA LEU A 388 -3.71 -33.46 -7.38
C LEU A 388 -3.05 -34.37 -6.34
N GLN A 389 -3.32 -34.14 -5.05
CA GLN A 389 -2.81 -35.01 -3.99
C GLN A 389 -3.47 -36.39 -4.00
N ASP A 390 -4.75 -36.47 -4.38
CA ASP A 390 -5.52 -37.72 -4.45
C ASP A 390 -5.27 -38.53 -5.74
N GLU A 391 -4.39 -38.08 -6.65
CA GLU A 391 -4.07 -38.66 -7.98
C GLU A 391 -5.26 -38.93 -8.92
N LYS A 392 -6.50 -38.66 -8.48
CA LYS A 392 -7.74 -39.06 -9.17
C LYS A 392 -8.06 -38.27 -10.44
N ASN A 393 -7.36 -37.17 -10.75
CA ASN A 393 -7.66 -36.33 -11.94
C ASN A 393 -6.47 -35.47 -12.41
N LEU A 394 -5.35 -36.09 -12.80
CA LEU A 394 -4.09 -35.38 -13.12
C LEU A 394 -4.17 -34.44 -14.34
N THR A 395 -4.96 -34.72 -15.37
CA THR A 395 -4.77 -34.08 -16.69
C THR A 395 -5.81 -33.05 -17.11
N ILE A 396 -7.00 -32.97 -16.50
CA ILE A 396 -8.06 -32.05 -16.94
C ILE A 396 -7.90 -30.67 -16.28
N GLY A 397 -7.62 -30.61 -14.97
CA GLY A 397 -7.50 -29.36 -14.21
C GLY A 397 -6.27 -28.51 -14.55
N LEU A 398 -5.21 -29.13 -15.09
CA LEU A 398 -3.92 -28.49 -15.35
C LEU A 398 -3.84 -27.75 -16.70
N LYS A 399 -4.68 -28.10 -17.68
CA LYS A 399 -4.63 -27.55 -19.05
C LYS A 399 -4.80 -26.03 -19.11
N LYS A 400 -5.43 -25.42 -18.10
CA LYS A 400 -5.61 -23.96 -18.00
C LYS A 400 -4.38 -23.20 -17.49
N TYR A 401 -3.36 -23.90 -16.99
CA TYR A 401 -2.15 -23.31 -16.41
C TYR A 401 -0.98 -23.39 -17.38
N LYS A 402 -0.10 -22.39 -17.34
CA LYS A 402 1.13 -22.40 -18.14
C LYS A 402 2.10 -23.48 -17.65
N PRO A 403 3.04 -23.98 -18.47
CA PRO A 403 3.96 -25.05 -18.08
C PRO A 403 4.72 -24.78 -16.77
N PHE A 404 5.16 -23.54 -16.54
CA PHE A 404 5.83 -23.18 -15.28
C PHE A 404 4.89 -23.25 -14.06
N GLU A 405 3.61 -22.89 -14.22
CA GLU A 405 2.61 -22.94 -13.15
C GLU A 405 2.24 -24.39 -12.80
N GLN A 406 2.16 -25.25 -13.82
CA GLN A 406 1.98 -26.70 -13.61
C GLN A 406 3.15 -27.27 -12.81
N ARG A 407 4.39 -26.90 -13.14
CA ARG A 407 5.57 -27.31 -12.38
C ARG A 407 5.50 -26.88 -10.91
N VAL A 408 5.10 -25.63 -10.63
CA VAL A 408 4.90 -25.13 -9.26
C VAL A 408 3.87 -25.96 -8.50
N LEU A 409 2.74 -26.27 -9.13
CA LEU A 409 1.69 -27.14 -8.54
C LEU A 409 2.24 -28.52 -8.19
N TYR A 410 2.93 -29.19 -9.12
CA TYR A 410 3.51 -30.51 -8.90
C TYR A 410 4.57 -30.52 -7.79
N GLU A 411 5.49 -29.55 -7.80
CA GLU A 411 6.52 -29.44 -6.76
C GLU A 411 5.90 -29.17 -5.38
N THR A 412 4.81 -28.41 -5.32
CA THR A 412 4.05 -28.18 -4.08
C THR A 412 3.44 -29.48 -3.56
N VAL A 413 2.71 -30.22 -4.40
CA VAL A 413 2.06 -31.48 -4.02
C VAL A 413 3.10 -32.50 -3.58
N LYS A 414 4.20 -32.65 -4.31
CA LYS A 414 5.30 -33.55 -3.95
C LYS A 414 5.85 -33.25 -2.55
N LYS A 415 6.03 -31.97 -2.20
CA LYS A 415 6.49 -31.57 -0.86
C LYS A 415 5.47 -31.90 0.23
N ILE A 416 4.19 -31.64 -0.03
CA ILE A 416 3.11 -31.97 0.90
C ILE A 416 3.10 -33.48 1.18
N THR A 417 3.12 -34.31 0.13
CA THR A 417 3.11 -35.77 0.26
C THR A 417 4.33 -36.29 1.02
N ALA A 418 5.54 -35.87 0.63
CA ALA A 418 6.78 -36.30 1.29
C ALA A 418 6.82 -35.92 2.79
N SER A 419 6.27 -34.75 3.15
CA SER A 419 6.17 -34.34 4.56
C SER A 419 5.22 -35.24 5.35
N ASN A 420 4.16 -35.76 4.73
CA ASN A 420 3.20 -36.64 5.39
C ASN A 420 3.79 -38.04 5.59
N ASP A 421 4.51 -38.56 4.59
CA ASP A 421 5.17 -39.87 4.67
C ASP A 421 6.20 -39.89 5.81
N ALA A 422 7.01 -38.84 5.93
CA ALA A 422 7.99 -38.71 7.01
C ALA A 422 7.34 -38.68 8.41
N VAL A 423 6.17 -38.03 8.55
CA VAL A 423 5.42 -38.00 9.82
C VAL A 423 4.81 -39.37 10.15
N ILE A 424 4.33 -40.09 9.13
CA ILE A 424 3.79 -41.45 9.29
C ILE A 424 4.91 -42.42 9.70
N GLU A 425 6.08 -42.36 9.06
CA GLU A 425 7.24 -43.18 9.41
C GLU A 425 7.77 -42.88 10.82
N ALA A 426 7.91 -41.60 11.20
CA ALA A 426 8.32 -41.23 12.55
C ALA A 426 7.36 -41.77 13.62
N ARG A 427 6.04 -41.82 13.34
CA ARG A 427 5.05 -42.40 14.26
C ARG A 427 5.10 -43.93 14.35
N LYS A 428 5.58 -44.62 13.30
CA LYS A 428 5.80 -46.08 13.34
C LYS A 428 7.01 -46.46 14.19
N ASN A 429 7.99 -45.55 14.31
CA ASN A 429 9.24 -45.76 15.05
C ASN A 429 9.15 -45.39 16.55
N ILE A 430 8.01 -44.88 17.03
CA ILE A 430 7.74 -44.62 18.47
C ILE A 430 6.82 -45.74 19.00
N LYS A 431 7.22 -46.99 18.81
CA LYS A 431 6.56 -48.14 19.43
C LYS A 431 7.38 -48.68 20.58
#